data_AF-A0A915EPJ4-F1
#
_entry.id   AF-A0A915EPJ4-F1
#
_cell.length_a   1.000
_cell.length_b   1.000
_cell.length_c   1.000
_cell.angle_alpha   90.00
_cell.angle_beta   90.00
_cell.angle_gamma   90.00
#
_symmetry.space_group_name_H-M   'P 1'
#
loop_
_entity.id
_entity.type
_entity.pdbx_description
1 polymer ?
#
loop_
_entity_poly.entity_id
_entity_poly.type
_entity_poly.pdbx_seq_one_letter_code
_entity_poly.pdbx_strand_id
1 'polypeptide(L)'
;MRILVLIGLLLLTNGSLYQIQPEKPTELSIRTCTHSFQPNMEETMMFFPDEFKFCLSVNTTKTAPSLLQDTSRTTFLQSTVSTILHEVGSPYRCQINFMGYGGEYRLAPDLGYYPHCQKSLSQYTNELLNENSKDLPAWNISNPHCPIQALPNSYRNFVSCDLEEGRWYELIFTSSIHYEVHREDKFYHQLWPTTAQPTSLNQKDI
;
A
#
# COMPACT_ATOMS: atom_id res chain seq x y z
N MET A 1 33.48 -17.62 48.14
CA MET A 1 32.43 -16.58 48.11
C MET A 1 32.66 -15.59 46.95
N ARG A 2 32.41 -15.96 45.69
CA ARG A 2 32.45 -15.01 44.54
C ARG A 2 31.48 -15.37 43.40
N ILE A 3 30.45 -16.18 43.67
CA ILE A 3 29.51 -16.66 42.63
C ILE A 3 28.11 -16.02 42.77
N LEU A 4 27.81 -15.35 43.88
CA LEU A 4 26.46 -14.83 44.18
C LEU A 4 26.15 -13.43 43.65
N VAL A 5 27.12 -12.71 43.07
CA VAL A 5 26.90 -11.31 42.61
C VAL A 5 26.49 -11.22 41.14
N LEU A 6 26.72 -12.27 40.33
CA LEU A 6 26.41 -12.26 38.89
C LEU A 6 24.96 -12.65 38.55
N ILE A 7 24.22 -13.26 39.48
CA ILE A 7 22.83 -13.67 39.26
C ILE A 7 21.84 -12.52 39.55
N GLY A 8 22.26 -11.50 40.32
CA GLY A 8 21.43 -10.34 40.66
C GLY A 8 21.25 -9.30 39.54
N LEU A 9 22.10 -9.33 38.49
CA LEU A 9 22.03 -8.35 37.39
C LEU A 9 21.20 -8.81 36.18
N LEU A 10 20.75 -10.06 36.14
CA LEU A 10 19.94 -10.60 35.03
C LEU A 10 18.43 -10.46 35.22
N LEU A 11 17.97 -9.85 36.32
CA LEU A 11 16.54 -9.64 36.61
C LEU A 11 16.04 -8.21 36.36
N LEU A 12 16.82 -7.37 35.65
CA LEU A 12 16.45 -5.97 35.34
C LEU A 12 16.01 -5.72 33.89
N THR A 13 15.76 -6.76 33.10
CA THR A 13 15.21 -6.57 31.75
C THR A 13 13.95 -7.39 31.64
N ASN A 14 12.78 -6.73 31.64
CA ASN A 14 11.66 -6.99 30.73
C ASN A 14 10.42 -6.21 31.15
N GLY A 15 10.51 -4.89 31.00
CA GLY A 15 9.36 -4.04 30.77
C GLY A 15 9.53 -3.30 29.46
N SER A 16 9.95 -3.99 28.38
CA SER A 16 10.04 -3.32 27.07
C SER A 16 8.61 -3.03 26.61
N LEU A 17 8.28 -1.75 26.49
CA LEU A 17 7.03 -1.28 25.92
C LEU A 17 6.79 -2.01 24.58
N TYR A 18 5.62 -2.63 24.41
CA TYR A 18 5.28 -3.25 23.14
C TYR A 18 5.22 -2.16 22.06
N GLN A 19 6.17 -2.23 21.11
CA GLN A 19 6.32 -1.24 20.06
C GLN A 19 6.09 -1.89 18.70
N ILE A 20 5.08 -1.40 18.00
CA ILE A 20 4.81 -1.80 16.62
C ILE A 20 5.84 -1.13 15.72
N GLN A 21 6.52 -1.95 14.90
CA GLN A 21 7.41 -1.45 13.87
C GLN A 21 6.62 -0.97 12.65
N PRO A 22 7.06 0.13 12.00
CA PRO A 22 6.41 0.62 10.80
C PRO A 22 6.55 -0.38 9.64
N GLU A 23 5.61 -0.33 8.73
CA GLU A 23 5.54 -1.20 7.57
C GLU A 23 6.62 -0.82 6.55
N LYS A 24 7.45 -1.79 6.14
CA LYS A 24 8.55 -1.56 5.20
C LYS A 24 8.34 -2.37 3.92
N PRO A 25 8.66 -1.82 2.73
CA PRO A 25 8.74 -2.59 1.51
C PRO A 25 9.86 -3.63 1.61
N THR A 26 9.55 -4.86 1.22
CA THR A 26 10.48 -5.99 1.18
C THR A 26 10.91 -6.32 -0.23
N GLU A 27 9.97 -6.27 -1.16
CA GLU A 27 10.18 -6.64 -2.55
C GLU A 27 9.28 -5.79 -3.42
N LEU A 28 9.85 -5.36 -4.55
CA LEU A 28 9.12 -4.68 -5.59
C LEU A 28 9.07 -5.60 -6.81
N SER A 29 7.89 -5.75 -7.40
CA SER A 29 7.65 -6.61 -8.54
C SER A 29 6.98 -5.83 -9.67
N ILE A 30 7.56 -5.93 -10.86
CA ILE A 30 6.96 -5.45 -12.11
C ILE A 30 6.66 -6.68 -12.96
N ARG A 31 5.41 -6.83 -13.40
CA ARG A 31 4.95 -7.97 -14.22
C ARG A 31 4.09 -7.47 -15.36
N THR A 32 3.96 -8.25 -16.43
CA THR A 32 2.95 -7.95 -17.44
C THR A 32 1.55 -8.19 -16.87
N CYS A 33 0.63 -7.28 -17.11
CA CYS A 33 -0.76 -7.42 -16.68
C CYS A 33 -1.47 -8.43 -17.57
N THR A 34 -1.74 -9.62 -17.04
CA THR A 34 -2.69 -10.52 -17.66
C THR A 34 -4.09 -10.12 -17.23
N HIS A 35 -4.82 -9.43 -18.10
CA HIS A 35 -6.23 -9.17 -17.85
C HIS A 35 -6.96 -10.52 -17.84
N SER A 36 -7.24 -11.04 -16.65
CA SER A 36 -7.86 -12.33 -16.30
C SER A 36 -6.97 -13.58 -16.24
N PHE A 37 -7.13 -14.28 -15.10
CA PHE A 37 -6.73 -15.66 -14.84
C PHE A 37 -7.47 -16.60 -15.81
N GLN A 38 -6.71 -17.45 -16.52
CA GLN A 38 -7.17 -18.61 -17.31
C GLN A 38 -8.00 -18.33 -18.60
N PRO A 39 -7.37 -18.31 -19.78
CA PRO A 39 -8.03 -18.39 -21.10
C PRO A 39 -8.79 -19.69 -21.43
N ASN A 40 -8.85 -20.66 -20.53
CA ASN A 40 -9.33 -22.00 -20.87
C ASN A 40 -10.83 -22.15 -20.59
N MET A 41 -11.65 -21.41 -21.35
CA MET A 41 -12.99 -21.87 -21.72
C MET A 41 -13.15 -21.59 -23.21
N GLU A 42 -13.27 -22.67 -23.98
CA GLU A 42 -13.46 -22.67 -25.43
C GLU A 42 -14.58 -21.68 -25.82
N GLU A 43 -14.34 -20.89 -26.87
CA GLU A 43 -15.31 -20.03 -27.58
C GLU A 43 -15.54 -18.58 -27.11
N THR A 44 -14.58 -17.92 -26.48
CA THR A 44 -14.58 -16.44 -26.43
C THR A 44 -13.39 -15.85 -27.18
N MET A 45 -13.66 -15.08 -28.24
CA MET A 45 -12.64 -14.22 -28.86
C MET A 45 -12.22 -13.18 -27.83
N MET A 46 -11.10 -13.42 -27.16
CA MET A 46 -10.46 -12.42 -26.33
C MET A 46 -9.86 -11.36 -27.25
N PHE A 47 -10.42 -10.16 -27.22
CA PHE A 47 -9.76 -8.97 -27.76
C PHE A 47 -8.48 -8.77 -26.95
N PHE A 48 -7.33 -9.11 -27.53
CA PHE A 48 -6.04 -8.69 -27.00
C PHE A 48 -5.96 -7.17 -27.22
N PRO A 49 -5.78 -6.34 -26.18
CA PRO A 49 -5.37 -4.97 -26.40
C PRO A 49 -4.01 -4.97 -27.11
N ASP A 50 -3.84 -4.12 -28.13
CA ASP A 50 -2.63 -4.05 -28.98
C ASP A 50 -1.34 -3.65 -28.20
N GLU A 51 -1.47 -3.21 -26.95
CA GLU A 51 -0.38 -2.70 -26.11
C GLU A 51 -0.24 -3.50 -24.81
N PHE A 52 0.99 -3.97 -24.52
CA PHE A 52 1.32 -4.62 -23.25
C PHE A 52 1.28 -3.61 -22.11
N LYS A 53 0.51 -3.92 -21.05
CA LYS A 53 0.48 -3.13 -19.82
C LYS A 53 1.37 -3.74 -18.74
N PHE A 54 2.06 -2.90 -17.96
CA PHE A 54 2.90 -3.34 -16.85
C PHE A 54 2.25 -3.07 -15.50
N CYS A 55 2.21 -4.11 -14.68
CA CYS A 55 1.64 -4.14 -13.35
C CYS A 55 2.74 -4.02 -12.31
N LEU A 56 2.59 -3.03 -11.43
CA LEU A 56 3.52 -2.77 -10.32
C LEU A 56 2.90 -3.23 -9.01
N SER A 57 3.61 -4.05 -8.25
CA SER A 57 3.24 -4.36 -6.87
C SER A 57 4.42 -4.26 -5.90
N VAL A 58 4.09 -3.93 -4.65
CA VAL A 58 5.02 -3.79 -3.53
C VAL A 58 4.61 -4.78 -2.45
N ASN A 59 5.49 -5.72 -2.14
CA ASN A 59 5.37 -6.57 -0.97
C ASN A 59 5.97 -5.87 0.25
N THR A 60 5.40 -6.14 1.42
CA THR A 60 5.75 -5.46 2.66
C THR A 60 5.92 -6.42 3.84
N THR A 61 6.53 -5.91 4.90
CA THR A 61 6.76 -6.67 6.14
C THR A 61 5.48 -6.96 6.93
N LYS A 62 4.37 -6.26 6.67
CA LYS A 62 3.13 -6.37 7.44
C LYS A 62 2.03 -7.00 6.59
N THR A 63 1.35 -7.99 7.17
CA THR A 63 0.29 -8.80 6.54
C THR A 63 -0.91 -8.91 7.47
N ALA A 64 -2.04 -9.46 6.99
CA ALA A 64 -3.24 -9.66 7.79
C ALA A 64 -3.00 -10.43 9.12
N PRO A 65 -2.17 -11.50 9.18
CA PRO A 65 -1.80 -12.12 10.46
C PRO A 65 -1.12 -11.15 11.44
N SER A 66 -0.22 -10.29 10.96
CA SER A 66 0.43 -9.29 11.81
C SER A 66 -0.55 -8.22 12.30
N LEU A 67 -1.61 -7.92 11.53
CA LEU A 67 -2.68 -7.03 11.98
C LEU A 67 -3.43 -7.65 13.16
N LEU A 68 -3.78 -8.93 13.10
CA LEU A 68 -4.45 -9.63 14.21
C LEU A 68 -3.57 -9.68 15.46
N GLN A 69 -2.28 -9.94 15.29
CA GLN A 69 -1.33 -9.95 16.39
C GLN A 69 -1.21 -8.56 17.03
N ASP A 70 -1.06 -7.51 16.23
CA ASP A 70 -0.88 -6.15 16.71
C ASP A 70 -2.16 -5.62 17.37
N THR A 71 -3.33 -5.86 16.76
CA THR A 71 -4.64 -5.47 17.33
C THR A 71 -4.93 -6.16 18.66
N SER A 72 -4.49 -7.41 18.87
CA SER A 72 -4.66 -8.11 20.15
C SER A 72 -3.90 -7.45 21.32
N ARG A 73 -2.92 -6.59 21.02
CA ARG A 73 -2.04 -5.93 22.00
C ARG A 73 -2.28 -4.42 22.11
N THR A 74 -3.23 -3.88 21.34
CA THR A 74 -3.52 -2.45 21.27
C THR A 74 -5.01 -2.20 21.47
N THR A 75 -5.38 -1.07 22.08
CA THR A 75 -6.78 -0.65 22.20
C THR A 75 -7.27 0.08 20.97
N PHE A 76 -6.36 0.75 20.27
CA PHE A 76 -6.62 1.44 19.01
C PHE A 76 -5.47 1.16 18.05
N LEU A 77 -5.78 0.95 16.78
CA LEU A 77 -4.79 0.78 15.73
C LEU A 77 -5.34 1.29 14.40
N GLN A 78 -4.63 2.23 13.80
CA GLN A 78 -4.90 2.76 12.47
C GLN A 78 -3.58 2.79 11.70
N SER A 79 -3.55 2.13 10.54
CA SER A 79 -2.37 2.09 9.70
C SER A 79 -2.69 2.58 8.30
N THR A 80 -1.81 3.41 7.77
CA THR A 80 -1.94 3.99 6.44
C THR A 80 -0.63 3.86 5.69
N VAL A 81 -0.72 3.44 4.44
CA VAL A 81 0.39 3.34 3.50
C VAL A 81 0.11 4.29 2.35
N SER A 82 1.05 5.17 2.03
CA SER A 82 0.94 6.06 0.87
C SER A 82 2.09 5.77 -0.09
N THR A 83 1.73 5.51 -1.33
CA THR A 83 2.66 5.25 -2.42
C THR A 83 2.55 6.34 -3.46
N ILE A 84 3.68 6.92 -3.83
CA ILE A 84 3.77 7.91 -4.90
C ILE A 84 4.64 7.33 -6.00
N LEU A 85 4.08 7.18 -7.19
CA LEU A 85 4.77 6.78 -8.40
C LEU A 85 4.79 7.96 -9.37
N HIS A 86 5.94 8.26 -9.95
CA HIS A 86 6.01 9.21 -11.05
C HIS A 86 7.18 8.90 -11.99
N GLU A 87 7.06 9.35 -13.23
CA GLU A 87 8.17 9.34 -14.17
C GLU A 87 9.20 10.40 -13.78
N VAL A 88 10.48 10.07 -13.92
CA VAL A 88 11.58 11.01 -13.66
C VAL A 88 11.55 12.14 -14.69
N GLY A 89 11.31 13.37 -14.24
CA GLY A 89 11.21 14.56 -15.10
C GLY A 89 9.79 14.95 -15.48
N SER A 90 8.77 14.15 -15.13
CA SER A 90 7.36 14.52 -15.28
C SER A 90 6.86 15.32 -14.07
N PRO A 91 6.00 16.35 -14.27
CA PRO A 91 5.33 17.04 -13.16
C PRO A 91 4.14 16.24 -12.59
N TYR A 92 3.71 15.18 -13.27
CA TYR A 92 2.56 14.36 -12.87
C TYR A 92 2.99 13.23 -11.95
N ARG A 93 2.17 12.96 -10.92
CA ARG A 93 2.43 11.91 -9.94
C ARG A 93 1.16 11.15 -9.60
N CYS A 94 1.28 9.84 -9.61
CA CYS A 94 0.28 8.90 -9.17
C CYS A 94 0.43 8.69 -7.66
N GLN A 95 -0.47 9.26 -6.86
CA GLN A 95 -0.50 9.03 -5.42
C GLN A 95 -1.72 8.18 -5.05
N ILE A 96 -1.45 7.08 -4.36
CA ILE A 96 -2.48 6.16 -3.85
C ILE A 96 -2.27 5.96 -2.37
N ASN A 97 -3.35 6.03 -1.59
CA ASN A 97 -3.33 5.74 -0.17
C ASN A 97 -4.08 4.44 0.10
N PHE A 98 -3.50 3.59 0.91
CA PHE A 98 -4.05 2.31 1.33
C PHE A 98 -4.17 2.21 2.84
N MET A 99 -5.06 1.35 3.29
CA MET A 99 -5.00 0.76 4.63
C MET A 99 -3.72 -0.08 4.73
N GLY A 100 -3.02 0.07 5.85
CA GLY A 100 -1.82 -0.74 6.14
C GLY A 100 -2.12 -2.24 6.32
N TYR A 101 -1.08 -3.04 6.47
CA TYR A 101 -1.16 -4.50 6.67
C TYR A 101 -1.69 -5.30 5.47
N GLY A 102 -1.59 -4.74 4.27
CA GLY A 102 -2.06 -5.36 3.03
C GLY A 102 -1.19 -6.54 2.57
N GLY A 103 0.07 -6.62 3.01
CA GLY A 103 1.03 -7.60 2.53
C GLY A 103 1.55 -7.26 1.14
N GLU A 104 0.66 -7.24 0.14
CA GLU A 104 0.93 -6.82 -1.24
C GLU A 104 0.06 -5.59 -1.59
N TYR A 105 0.70 -4.52 -2.06
CA TYR A 105 0.04 -3.33 -2.60
C TYR A 105 0.20 -3.27 -4.11
N ARG A 106 -0.90 -3.13 -4.85
CA ARG A 106 -0.91 -3.07 -6.33
C ARG A 106 -1.14 -1.62 -6.76
N LEU A 107 -0.25 -1.09 -7.60
CA LEU A 107 -0.12 0.34 -7.85
C LEU A 107 -0.48 0.76 -9.27
N ALA A 108 -0.15 -0.05 -10.27
CA ALA A 108 -0.27 0.26 -11.70
C ALA A 108 -0.70 -0.99 -12.47
N PRO A 109 -1.24 -0.87 -13.69
CA PRO A 109 -1.76 0.32 -14.39
C PRO A 109 -3.24 0.56 -14.03
N ASP A 110 -4.00 -0.52 -13.94
CA ASP A 110 -5.18 -0.58 -13.10
C ASP A 110 -4.72 -0.95 -11.69
N LEU A 111 -5.39 -0.46 -10.65
CA LEU A 111 -5.18 -0.87 -9.25
C LEU A 111 -5.38 -2.39 -9.04
N GLY A 112 -5.54 -3.18 -10.10
CA GLY A 112 -5.75 -4.60 -10.10
C GLY A 112 -7.16 -4.96 -9.66
N TYR A 113 -7.38 -6.26 -9.51
CA TYR A 113 -8.62 -6.78 -8.97
C TYR A 113 -8.66 -6.59 -7.45
N TYR A 114 -9.20 -5.46 -6.99
CA TYR A 114 -9.66 -5.27 -5.61
C TYR A 114 -11.17 -5.55 -5.53
N PRO A 115 -11.61 -6.78 -5.24
CA PRO A 115 -13.02 -7.18 -5.33
C PRO A 115 -13.97 -6.26 -4.55
N HIS A 116 -13.53 -5.80 -3.37
CA HIS A 116 -14.32 -4.90 -2.52
C HIS A 116 -14.39 -3.46 -3.01
N CYS A 117 -13.44 -3.02 -3.84
CA CYS A 117 -13.37 -1.65 -4.37
C CYS A 117 -13.93 -1.53 -5.80
N GLN A 118 -14.13 -2.63 -6.54
CA GLN A 118 -14.37 -2.59 -7.99
C GLN A 118 -15.49 -1.62 -8.41
N LYS A 119 -16.64 -1.67 -7.73
CA LYS A 119 -17.76 -0.79 -8.05
C LYS A 119 -17.39 0.69 -7.89
N SER A 120 -16.79 1.05 -6.76
CA SER A 120 -16.35 2.43 -6.48
C SER A 120 -15.23 2.86 -7.43
N LEU A 121 -14.30 1.96 -7.76
CA LEU A 121 -13.24 2.20 -8.74
C LEU A 121 -13.81 2.52 -10.12
N SER A 122 -14.72 1.69 -10.64
CA SER A 122 -15.32 1.92 -11.95
C SER A 122 -16.15 3.20 -12.00
N GLN A 123 -16.84 3.57 -10.91
CA GLN A 123 -17.57 4.84 -10.83
C GLN A 123 -16.59 6.02 -10.85
N TYR A 124 -15.54 5.94 -10.04
CA TYR A 124 -14.53 6.99 -9.93
C TYR A 124 -13.76 7.23 -11.23
N THR A 125 -13.36 6.17 -11.94
CA THR A 125 -12.67 6.30 -13.24
C THR A 125 -13.58 6.92 -14.30
N ASN A 126 -14.86 6.56 -14.32
CA ASN A 126 -15.83 7.19 -15.23
C ASN A 126 -16.03 8.68 -14.92
N GLU A 127 -16.06 9.07 -13.65
CA GLU A 127 -16.14 10.48 -13.25
C GLU A 127 -14.87 11.25 -13.62
N LEU A 128 -13.68 10.65 -13.45
CA LEU A 128 -12.41 11.24 -13.88
C LEU A 128 -12.33 11.49 -15.39
N LEU A 129 -12.91 10.60 -16.20
CA LEU A 129 -12.95 10.73 -17.65
C LEU A 129 -13.93 11.80 -18.14
N ASN A 130 -14.89 12.20 -17.29
CA ASN A 130 -15.84 13.25 -17.62
C ASN A 130 -15.18 14.63 -17.43
N GLU A 131 -14.38 15.05 -18.42
CA GLU A 131 -13.67 16.35 -18.46
C GLU A 131 -14.59 17.58 -18.27
N ASN A 132 -15.90 17.43 -18.47
CA ASN A 132 -16.90 18.50 -18.32
C ASN A 132 -17.35 18.73 -16.87
N SER A 133 -16.93 17.89 -15.92
CA SER A 133 -17.22 18.10 -14.50
C SER A 133 -16.31 19.20 -13.95
N LYS A 134 -16.91 20.29 -13.46
CA LYS A 134 -16.16 21.38 -12.79
C LYS A 134 -15.63 20.97 -11.42
N ASP A 135 -16.19 19.91 -10.85
CA ASP A 135 -15.84 19.40 -9.53
C ASP A 135 -14.87 18.23 -9.66
N LEU A 136 -13.80 18.24 -8.86
CA LEU A 136 -12.89 17.11 -8.78
C LEU A 136 -13.65 15.90 -8.22
N PRO A 137 -13.56 14.71 -8.84
CA PRO A 137 -14.27 13.55 -8.36
C PRO A 137 -13.78 13.18 -6.95
N ALA A 138 -14.74 13.00 -6.05
CA ALA A 138 -14.46 12.60 -4.68
C ALA A 138 -14.38 11.09 -4.61
N TRP A 139 -13.25 10.56 -4.14
CA TRP A 139 -13.13 9.13 -3.87
C TRP A 139 -14.06 8.75 -2.72
N ASN A 140 -15.19 8.08 -3.04
CA ASN A 140 -16.16 7.63 -2.06
C ASN A 140 -16.18 6.10 -1.98
N ILE A 141 -15.76 5.59 -0.84
CA ILE A 141 -15.71 4.17 -0.55
C ILE A 141 -17.10 3.70 -0.15
N SER A 142 -17.75 2.95 -1.03
CA SER A 142 -19.05 2.33 -0.72
C SER A 142 -18.92 1.11 0.21
N ASN A 143 -17.75 0.46 0.25
CA ASN A 143 -17.50 -0.76 1.02
C ASN A 143 -16.36 -0.56 2.03
N PRO A 144 -16.59 -0.71 3.35
CA PRO A 144 -15.56 -0.51 4.36
C PRO A 144 -14.38 -1.50 4.28
N HIS A 145 -14.51 -2.60 3.53
CA HIS A 145 -13.43 -3.57 3.30
C HIS A 145 -12.52 -3.20 2.12
N CYS A 146 -12.77 -2.07 1.46
CA CYS A 146 -11.90 -1.59 0.41
C CYS A 146 -10.59 -1.07 1.01
N PRO A 147 -9.42 -1.67 0.68
CA PRO A 147 -8.15 -1.21 1.22
C PRO A 147 -7.71 0.15 0.68
N ILE A 148 -8.30 0.65 -0.41
CA ILE A 148 -7.92 1.93 -1.02
C ILE A 148 -8.64 3.08 -0.33
N GLN A 149 -7.87 3.99 0.26
CA GLN A 149 -8.35 5.16 1.00
C GLN A 149 -8.38 6.44 0.18
N ALA A 150 -7.48 6.59 -0.80
CA ALA A 150 -7.47 7.75 -1.68
C ALA A 150 -6.83 7.41 -3.03
N LEU A 151 -7.28 8.12 -4.07
CA LEU A 151 -6.80 8.00 -5.45
C LEU A 151 -6.45 9.36 -6.05
N PRO A 152 -5.71 9.38 -7.17
CA PRO A 152 -5.40 10.61 -7.88
C PRO A 152 -6.66 11.35 -8.33
N ASN A 153 -6.82 12.58 -7.86
CA ASN A 153 -7.99 13.43 -8.12
C ASN A 153 -8.03 14.08 -9.51
N SER A 154 -7.02 13.85 -10.34
CA SER A 154 -6.91 14.41 -11.69
C SER A 154 -6.65 13.30 -12.68
N TYR A 155 -7.32 13.34 -13.83
CA TYR A 155 -7.13 12.36 -14.90
C TYR A 155 -5.64 12.23 -15.31
N ARG A 156 -4.89 13.35 -15.38
CA ARG A 156 -3.46 13.31 -15.72
C ARG A 156 -2.62 12.57 -14.68
N ASN A 157 -2.93 12.76 -13.40
CA ASN A 157 -2.25 12.04 -12.33
C ASN A 157 -2.67 10.56 -12.29
N PHE A 158 -3.91 10.25 -12.66
CA PHE A 158 -4.40 8.89 -12.79
C PHE A 158 -3.70 8.14 -13.93
N VAL A 159 -3.59 8.74 -15.12
CA VAL A 159 -2.86 8.14 -16.26
C VAL A 159 -1.36 8.04 -15.99
N SER A 160 -0.79 8.90 -15.14
CA SER A 160 0.63 8.76 -14.75
C SER A 160 0.95 7.50 -13.92
N CYS A 161 -0.07 6.74 -13.51
CA CYS A 161 0.11 5.41 -12.92
C CYS A 161 0.49 4.37 -14.00
N ASP A 162 0.18 4.61 -15.28
CA ASP A 162 0.51 3.69 -16.36
C ASP A 162 2.01 3.72 -16.64
N LEU A 163 2.62 2.54 -16.62
CA LEU A 163 4.05 2.35 -16.89
C LEU A 163 4.29 2.16 -18.39
N GLU A 164 5.17 2.97 -18.95
CA GLU A 164 5.58 2.92 -20.35
C GLU A 164 7.01 2.39 -20.51
N GLU A 165 7.22 1.62 -21.58
CA GLU A 165 8.52 1.01 -21.88
C GLU A 165 9.63 2.05 -22.11
N GLY A 166 10.80 1.78 -21.55
CA GLY A 166 12.00 2.59 -21.75
C GLY A 166 12.04 3.89 -20.95
N ARG A 167 11.08 4.09 -20.03
CA ARG A 167 11.05 5.23 -19.11
C ARG A 167 11.55 4.86 -17.72
N TRP A 168 12.01 5.88 -16.98
CA TRP A 168 12.45 5.76 -15.60
C TRP A 168 11.37 6.25 -14.65
N TYR A 169 11.13 5.48 -13.60
CA TYR A 169 10.13 5.79 -12.59
C TYR A 169 10.74 5.85 -11.20
N GLU A 170 10.24 6.76 -10.38
CA GLU A 170 10.54 6.84 -8.95
C GLU A 170 9.29 6.41 -8.18
N LEU A 171 9.48 5.45 -7.28
CA LEU A 171 8.48 5.01 -6.32
C LEU A 171 8.91 5.44 -4.92
N ILE A 172 8.05 6.23 -4.28
CA ILE A 172 8.20 6.63 -2.88
C ILE A 172 7.16 5.87 -2.07
N PHE A 173 7.63 5.00 -1.17
CA PHE A 173 6.78 4.28 -0.24
C PHE A 173 6.84 4.94 1.14
N THR A 174 5.69 5.30 1.68
CA THR A 174 5.56 5.84 3.04
C THR A 174 4.54 5.05 3.83
N SER A 175 4.83 4.79 5.10
CA SER A 175 3.90 4.13 6.02
C SER A 175 3.86 4.84 7.36
N SER A 176 2.69 4.85 7.96
CA SER A 176 2.46 5.38 9.30
C SER A 176 1.45 4.52 10.04
N ILE A 177 1.79 4.14 11.26
CA ILE A 177 0.91 3.37 12.14
C ILE A 177 0.65 4.19 13.38
N HIS A 178 -0.61 4.53 13.63
CA HIS A 178 -1.07 5.11 14.88
C HIS A 178 -1.64 4.01 15.76
N TYR A 179 -1.16 3.89 16.99
CA TYR A 179 -1.71 2.90 17.92
C TYR A 179 -1.64 3.35 19.37
N GLU A 180 -2.52 2.75 20.17
CA GLU A 180 -2.61 2.95 21.60
C GLU A 180 -2.45 1.62 22.33
N VAL A 181 -1.61 1.61 23.37
CA VAL A 181 -1.41 0.44 24.24
C VAL A 181 -1.96 0.73 25.64
N HIS A 182 -2.65 -0.25 26.22
CA HIS A 182 -3.10 -0.18 27.60
C HIS A 182 -1.97 -0.61 28.54
N ARG A 183 -1.63 0.24 29.51
CA ARG A 183 -0.68 -0.09 30.58
C ARG A 183 -1.45 -0.38 31.87
N GLU A 184 -0.94 -1.32 32.66
CA GLU A 184 -1.44 -1.63 34.02
C GLU A 184 -1.51 -0.38 34.93
N ASP A 185 -0.74 0.67 34.65
CA ASP A 185 -0.75 1.97 35.36
C ASP A 185 -1.82 2.98 34.86
N LYS A 186 -2.87 2.55 34.15
CA LYS A 186 -4.06 3.37 33.77
C LYS A 186 -3.83 4.51 32.76
N PHE A 187 -2.64 4.67 32.17
CA PHE A 187 -2.38 5.69 31.14
C PHE A 187 -2.29 5.07 29.74
N TYR A 188 -2.93 5.72 28.77
CA TYR A 188 -2.80 5.38 27.34
C TYR A 188 -1.57 6.10 26.77
N HIS A 189 -0.76 5.38 25.98
CA HIS A 189 0.32 5.97 25.21
C HIS A 189 -0.02 5.92 23.72
N GLN A 190 0.01 7.08 23.06
CA GLN A 190 -0.13 7.23 21.62
C GLN A 190 1.26 7.21 20.97
N LEU A 191 1.45 6.35 19.96
CA LEU A 191 2.71 6.20 19.25
C LEU A 191 2.50 6.28 17.73
N TRP A 192 3.48 6.87 17.04
CA TRP A 192 3.44 7.18 15.61
C TRP A 192 4.73 6.79 14.87
N PRO A 193 5.06 5.49 14.76
CA PRO A 193 6.15 5.05 13.89
C PRO A 193 5.86 5.38 12.41
N THR A 194 6.82 6.03 11.77
CA THR A 194 6.77 6.37 10.33
C THR A 194 8.01 5.86 9.61
N THR A 195 7.85 5.38 8.38
CA THR A 195 8.98 5.11 7.45
C THR A 195 8.71 5.70 6.09
N ALA A 196 9.76 6.23 5.46
CA ALA A 196 9.77 6.68 4.07
C ALA A 196 10.97 6.06 3.37
N GLN A 197 10.74 5.34 2.26
CA GLN A 197 11.79 4.71 1.46
C GLN A 197 11.59 5.07 -0.02
N PRO A 198 12.53 5.82 -0.63
CA PRO A 198 12.54 6.04 -2.07
C PRO A 198 13.21 4.85 -2.78
N THR A 199 12.68 4.48 -3.94
CA THR A 199 13.19 3.44 -4.82
C THR A 199 13.10 3.93 -6.27
N SER A 200 14.24 3.96 -6.97
CA SER A 200 14.30 4.30 -8.40
C SER A 200 14.29 3.03 -9.26
N LEU A 201 13.60 3.06 -10.39
CA LEU A 201 13.35 1.88 -11.21
C LEU A 201 13.52 2.17 -12.70
N ASN A 202 14.20 1.24 -13.39
CA ASN A 202 14.17 1.13 -14.85
C ASN A 202 13.44 -0.15 -15.24
N GLN A 203 12.57 -0.04 -16.25
CA GLN A 203 11.92 -1.21 -16.82
C GLN A 203 12.89 -2.14 -17.57
N LYS A 204 14.07 -1.66 -18.02
CA LYS A 204 15.07 -2.48 -18.71
C LYS A 204 15.79 -3.50 -17.82
N ASP A 205 15.62 -3.44 -16.50
CA ASP A 205 16.31 -4.31 -15.54
C ASP A 205 15.49 -5.57 -15.16
N ILE A 206 14.53 -5.96 -16.00
CA ILE A 206 13.64 -7.15 -15.85
C ILE A 206 13.98 -8.18 -16.92
#